data_AF-A0A4Y2JYS1-F1
#
_entry.id   AF-A0A4Y2JYS1-F1
#
_cell.length_a   1.000
_cell.length_b   1.000
_cell.length_c   1.000
_cell.angle_alpha   90.00
_cell.angle_beta   90.00
_cell.angle_gamma   90.00
#
_symmetry.space_group_name_H-M   'P 1'
#
loop_
_entity.id
_entity.type
_entity.pdbx_description
1 polymer ?
#
loop_
_entity_poly.entity_id
_entity_poly.type
_entity_poly.pdbx_seq_one_letter_code
_entity_poly.pdbx_strand_id
1 'polypeptide(L)' 'MLQVWLMPQLDSDSTDYIFQQDEPQSTEVRTFLNQHLPKRWIGRSGDTDNVFCSWPPRSPDLTPCDFYVKDRV' A
#
# COMPACT_ATOMS: atom_id res chain seq x y z
N MET A 1 10.68 7.38 -6.11
CA MET A 1 10.89 5.93 -5.81
C MET A 1 9.74 5.08 -6.37
N LEU A 2 8.49 5.25 -5.89
CA LEU A 2 7.31 4.49 -6.36
C LEU A 2 7.14 4.48 -7.89
N GLN A 3 7.04 5.66 -8.51
CA GLN A 3 6.82 5.77 -9.97
C GLN A 3 8.02 5.32 -10.81
N VAL A 4 9.24 5.68 -10.40
CA VAL A 4 10.45 5.49 -11.24
C VAL A 4 11.04 4.10 -11.10
N TRP A 5 10.90 3.46 -9.94
CA TRP A 5 11.57 2.20 -9.65
C TRP A 5 10.61 1.04 -9.48
N LEU A 6 9.53 1.20 -8.71
CA LEU A 6 8.64 0.09 -8.37
C LEU A 6 7.63 -0.22 -9.49
N MET A 7 6.95 0.79 -10.04
CA MET A 7 5.90 0.58 -11.04
C MET A 7 6.37 -0.15 -12.32
N PRO A 8 7.52 0.20 -12.94
CA PRO A 8 7.97 -0.49 -14.15
C PRO A 8 8.24 -1.98 -13.92
N GLN A 9 8.61 -2.36 -12.70
CA GLN A 9 8.84 -3.76 -12.34
C GLN A 9 7.51 -4.50 -12.19
N LEU A 10 6.54 -3.90 -11.48
CA LEU A 10 5.21 -4.48 -11.31
C LEU A 10 4.47 -4.65 -12.65
N ASP A 11 4.56 -3.66 -13.54
CA ASP A 11 3.96 -3.72 -14.87
C ASP A 11 4.54 -4.86 -15.73
N SER A 12 5.79 -5.24 -15.48
CA SER A 12 6.46 -6.34 -16.20
C SER A 12 6.23 -7.72 -15.58
N ASP A 13 5.90 -7.80 -14.29
CA ASP A 13 5.85 -9.06 -13.55
C ASP A 13 4.45 -9.68 -13.58
N SER A 14 3.44 -8.97 -13.06
CA SER A 14 2.06 -9.44 -13.00
C SER A 14 1.11 -8.30 -12.66
N THR A 15 -0.14 -8.36 -13.08
CA THR A 15 -1.20 -7.46 -12.59
C THR A 15 -1.95 -8.00 -11.38
N ASP A 16 -1.70 -9.25 -11.00
CA ASP A 16 -2.41 -9.99 -9.95
C ASP A 16 -1.70 -9.83 -8.59
N TYR A 17 -1.77 -8.62 -8.06
CA TYR A 17 -1.23 -8.29 -6.74
C TYR A 17 -2.11 -7.24 -6.05
N ILE A 18 -1.95 -7.17 -4.72
CA ILE A 18 -2.49 -6.09 -3.89
C ILE A 18 -1.30 -5.39 -3.23
N PHE A 19 -1.18 -4.09 -3.45
CA PHE A 19 -0.11 -3.27 -2.89
C PHE A 19 -0.46 -2.82 -1.47
N GLN A 20 0.33 -3.19 -0.47
CA GLN A 20 0.13 -2.75 0.92
C GLN A 20 1.21 -1.74 1.33
N GLN A 21 0.81 -0.64 2.00
CA GLN A 21 1.74 0.32 2.59
C GLN A 21 1.28 0.73 4.01
N ASP A 22 2.17 0.53 4.98
CA ASP A 22 1.87 0.62 6.42
C ASP A 22 1.95 2.04 7.01
N GLU A 23 2.74 2.91 6.37
CA GLU A 23 2.98 4.28 6.84
C GLU A 23 1.87 5.26 6.42
N PRO A 24 1.60 6.33 7.21
CA PRO A 24 0.65 7.37 6.81
C PRO A 24 1.09 7.98 5.48
N GLN A 25 0.25 7.77 4.46
CA GLN A 25 0.53 8.23 3.11
C GLN A 25 0.22 9.73 2.99
N SER A 26 1.13 10.47 2.35
CA SER A 26 0.80 11.82 1.89
C SER A 26 -0.34 11.76 0.86
N THR A 27 -1.09 12.85 0.72
CA THR A 27 -2.19 12.96 -0.27
C THR A 27 -1.71 12.70 -1.69
N GLU A 28 -0.47 13.05 -2.01
CA GLU A 28 0.16 12.82 -3.32
C GLU A 28 0.33 11.32 -3.60
N VAL A 29 0.82 10.55 -2.63
CA VAL A 29 0.97 9.10 -2.75
C VAL A 29 -0.40 8.44 -2.93
N ARG A 30 -1.39 8.83 -2.14
CA ARG A 30 -2.77 8.31 -2.28
C ARG A 30 -3.36 8.60 -3.66
N THR A 31 -3.20 9.83 -4.15
CA THR A 31 -3.68 10.24 -5.48
C THR A 31 -3.02 9.39 -6.56
N PHE A 32 -1.71 9.19 -6.46
CA PHE A 32 -0.96 8.34 -7.38
C PHE A 32 -1.48 6.90 -7.36
N LEU A 33 -1.64 6.29 -6.18
CA LEU A 33 -2.12 4.92 -6.04
C LEU A 33 -3.57 4.76 -6.52
N ASN A 34 -4.44 5.76 -6.29
CA ASN A 34 -5.81 5.77 -6.81
C ASN A 34 -5.84 5.78 -8.34
N GLN A 35 -4.90 6.45 -9.00
CA GLN A 35 -4.81 6.52 -10.45
C GLN A 35 -4.21 5.25 -11.07
N HIS A 36 -3.17 4.68 -10.47
CA HIS A 36 -2.39 3.60 -11.07
C HIS A 36 -2.81 2.21 -10.57
N LEU A 37 -3.29 2.10 -9.33
CA LEU A 37 -3.68 0.86 -8.69
C LEU A 37 -5.13 0.89 -8.16
N PRO A 38 -6.14 1.34 -8.93
CA PRO A 38 -7.50 1.48 -8.41
C PRO A 38 -8.01 0.15 -7.86
N LYS A 39 -8.48 0.15 -6.60
CA LYS A 39 -8.97 -1.03 -5.87
C LYS A 39 -7.94 -2.16 -5.74
N ARG A 40 -6.65 -1.86 -5.86
CA ARG A 40 -5.53 -2.82 -5.75
C ARG A 40 -4.49 -2.38 -4.74
N TRP A 41 -4.84 -1.48 -3.82
CA TRP A 41 -3.96 -1.12 -2.73
C TRP A 41 -4.67 -1.01 -1.37
N ILE A 42 -3.91 -1.28 -0.31
CA ILE A 42 -4.32 -1.25 1.09
C ILE A 42 -3.46 -0.21 1.80
N GLY A 43 -4.11 0.64 2.58
CA GLY A 43 -3.42 1.66 3.38
C GLY A 43 -4.40 2.52 4.17
N ARG A 44 -3.89 3.62 4.73
CA ARG A 44 -4.74 4.63 5.37
C ARG A 44 -5.51 5.43 4.31
N SER A 45 -6.81 5.18 4.26
CA SER A 45 -7.76 5.71 3.28
C SER A 45 -8.68 6.75 3.92
N GLY A 46 -9.08 7.77 3.16
CA GLY A 46 -10.29 8.54 3.42
C GLY A 46 -11.49 7.97 2.63
N ASP A 47 -12.69 8.51 2.87
CA ASP A 47 -13.93 8.08 2.21
C ASP A 47 -13.93 8.23 0.67
N THR A 48 -13.03 9.06 0.14
CA THR A 48 -12.93 9.39 -1.29
C THR A 48 -11.86 8.60 -2.05
N ASP A 49 -11.11 7.72 -1.39
CA ASP A 49 -10.07 6.94 -2.07
C ASP A 49 -10.62 5.61 -2.62
N ASN A 50 -10.05 5.18 -3.75
CA ASN A 50 -10.35 3.90 -4.39
C ASN A 50 -9.47 2.79 -3.82
N VAL A 51 -9.53 2.59 -2.50
CA VAL A 51 -8.78 1.50 -1.84
C VAL A 51 -9.45 0.14 -2.03
N PHE A 52 -8.64 -0.91 -1.97
CA PHE A 52 -9.14 -2.28 -1.83
C PHE A 52 -9.72 -2.49 -0.41
N CYS A 53 -8.98 -2.08 0.60
CA CYS A 53 -9.36 -2.18 2.01
C CYS A 53 -8.72 -1.03 2.80
N SER A 54 -9.44 -0.48 3.79
CA SER A 54 -8.92 0.53 4.69
C SER A 54 -8.20 -0.12 5.87
N TRP A 55 -7.01 0.38 6.21
CA TRP A 55 -6.26 -0.15 7.34
C TRP A 55 -6.70 0.49 8.67
N PRO A 56 -6.94 -0.30 9.73
CA PRO A 56 -7.20 0.25 11.05
C PRO A 56 -5.98 1.05 11.56
N PRO A 57 -6.21 2.14 12.31
CA PRO A 57 -5.13 2.96 12.85
C PRO A 57 -4.33 2.19 13.91
N ARG A 58 -3.01 2.06 13.69
CA ARG A 58 -2.02 1.42 14.59
C ARG A 58 -2.27 -0.08 14.82
N SER A 59 -2.28 -0.85 13.74
CA SER A 59 -2.28 -2.31 13.78
C SER A 59 -0.93 -2.89 13.31
N PRO A 60 0.11 -2.90 14.18
CA PRO A 60 1.41 -3.50 13.88
C PRO A 60 1.35 -5.04 13.79
N ASP A 61 0.28 -5.65 14.26
CA ASP A 61 -0.03 -7.06 14.14
C ASP A 61 -0.44 -7.47 12.71
N LEU A 62 -0.94 -6.52 11.92
CA LEU A 62 -1.42 -6.78 10.57
C LEU A 62 -0.37 -6.48 9.49
N THR A 63 0.72 -5.83 9.86
CA THR A 63 1.81 -5.48 8.94
C THR A 63 2.81 -6.64 8.96
N PRO A 64 3.01 -7.38 7.85
CA PRO A 64 3.92 -8.52 7.85
C PRO A 64 5.33 -8.15 8.33
N CYS A 65 5.80 -6.94 8.02
CA CYS A 65 7.08 -6.46 8.49
C CYS A 65 7.13 -6.25 10.01
N ASP A 66 6.13 -5.63 10.65
CA ASP A 66 6.19 -5.46 12.11
C ASP A 66 5.93 -6.79 12.84
N PHE A 67 5.04 -7.64 12.32
CA PHE A 67 4.76 -8.95 12.90
C PHE A 67 5.93 -9.93 12.79
N TYR A 68 6.59 -10.04 11.62
CA TYR A 68 7.63 -11.05 11.40
C TYR A 68 9.07 -10.55 11.65
N VAL A 69 9.34 -9.25 11.49
CA VAL A 69 10.71 -8.71 11.56
C VAL A 69 11.01 -8.07 12.92
N LYS A 70 10.02 -7.43 13.56
CA LYS A 70 10.23 -6.76 14.87
C LYS A 70 9.92 -7.65 16.07
N ASP A 71 8.99 -8.59 15.98
CA ASP A 71 8.59 -9.45 17.11
C ASP A 71 9.54 -10.65 17.37
N ARG A 72 10.67 -10.71 16.64
CA ARG A 72 11.72 -11.74 16.77
C ARG A 72 13.07 -11.21 17.26
N VAL A 73 13.14 -10.00 17.81
CA VAL A 73 14.36 -9.41 18.39
C VAL A 73 14.14 -9.06 19.85
#